data_AF-A0A9E4DUV0-F1
#
_entry.id   AF-A0A9E4DUV0-F1
#
_cell.length_a   1.000
_cell.length_b   1.000
_cell.length_c   1.000
_cell.angle_alpha   90.00
_cell.angle_beta   90.00
_cell.angle_gamma   90.00
#
_symmetry.space_group_name_H-M   'P 1'
#
loop_
_entity.id
_entity.type
_entity.pdbx_description
1 polymer ?
#
loop_
_entity_poly.entity_id
_entity_poly.type
_entity_poly.pdbx_seq_one_letter_code
_entity_poly.pdbx_strand_id
1 'polypeptide(L)'
;DWSFGKRPGEELFNITTDPDCLDNLAADAEYAAVKEGLRSTMEMELRAQADPRMFGEGDLFHSYPFTWDAVRNYYERRVVQGEDLVPIWIHASDIETDLMQTEP
;
A
#
# COMPACT_ATOMS: atom_id res chain seq x y z
N ASP A 1 18.95 -4.47 10.28
CA ASP A 1 18.25 -3.70 9.24
C ASP A 1 16.78 -3.67 9.65
N TRP A 2 16.37 -2.64 10.39
CA TRP A 2 15.12 -2.63 11.16
C TRP A 2 14.12 -1.64 10.53
N SER A 3 13.47 -2.07 9.44
CA SER A 3 12.25 -1.45 8.87
C SER A 3 12.37 -0.54 7.63
N PHE A 4 13.57 -0.27 7.09
CA PHE A 4 13.71 0.54 5.85
C PHE A 4 14.24 -0.23 4.62
N GLY A 5 14.53 -1.53 4.78
CA GLY A 5 14.92 -2.43 3.70
C GLY A 5 13.73 -3.06 2.97
N LYS A 6 13.96 -3.61 1.77
CA LYS A 6 12.95 -4.41 1.06
C LYS A 6 12.67 -5.70 1.83
N ARG A 7 11.40 -6.00 2.08
CA ARG A 7 10.97 -7.27 2.67
C ARG A 7 11.07 -8.42 1.65
N PRO A 8 11.29 -9.66 2.10
CA PRO A 8 11.17 -10.82 1.24
C PRO A 8 9.72 -10.98 0.74
N GLY A 9 9.54 -11.79 -0.31
CA GLY A 9 8.21 -12.02 -0.90
C GLY A 9 7.25 -12.82 0.00
N GLU A 10 7.77 -13.52 1.01
CA GLU A 10 6.99 -14.33 1.94
C GLU A 10 7.50 -14.09 3.37
N GLU A 11 6.56 -14.01 4.33
CA GLU A 11 6.84 -13.94 5.75
C GLU A 11 5.95 -14.94 6.50
N LEU A 12 6.51 -15.66 7.48
CA LEU A 12 5.80 -16.61 8.34
C LEU A 12 6.21 -16.36 9.78
N PHE A 13 5.24 -16.20 10.68
CA PHE A 13 5.50 -15.90 12.09
C PHE A 13 4.74 -16.86 13.01
N ASN A 14 5.38 -17.24 14.11
CA ASN A 14 4.71 -17.94 15.19
C ASN A 14 4.29 -16.94 16.27
N ILE A 15 3.09 -16.39 16.15
CA ILE A 15 2.56 -15.33 17.04
C ILE A 15 2.45 -15.73 18.52
N THR A 16 2.51 -17.03 18.83
CA THR A 16 2.45 -17.51 20.21
C THR A 16 3.78 -17.29 20.93
N THR A 17 4.89 -17.46 20.20
CA THR A 17 6.25 -17.30 20.73
C THR A 17 6.89 -15.97 20.32
N ASP A 18 6.44 -15.38 19.22
CA ASP A 18 6.89 -14.11 18.65
C ASP A 18 5.68 -13.21 18.33
N PRO A 19 5.05 -12.59 19.35
CA PRO A 19 3.87 -11.75 19.17
C PRO A 19 4.14 -10.47 18.36
N ASP A 20 5.40 -10.01 18.34
CA ASP A 20 5.83 -8.80 17.64
C ASP A 20 6.23 -9.07 16.17
N CYS A 21 6.19 -10.33 15.72
CA CYS A 21 6.52 -10.76 14.36
C CYS A 21 7.92 -10.27 13.91
N LEU A 22 8.91 -10.43 14.78
CA LEU A 22 10.28 -10.01 14.52
C LEU A 22 11.11 -11.11 13.85
N ASP A 23 10.76 -12.38 14.04
CA ASP A 23 11.50 -13.53 13.52
C ASP A 23 10.74 -14.20 12.36
N ASN A 24 11.18 -13.92 11.14
CA ASN A 24 10.57 -14.48 9.94
C ASN A 24 11.03 -15.93 9.68
N LEU A 25 10.13 -16.88 9.89
CA LEU A 25 10.33 -18.32 9.73
C LEU A 25 10.14 -18.81 8.27
N ALA A 26 9.86 -17.93 7.30
CA ALA A 26 9.46 -18.34 5.95
C ALA A 26 10.55 -19.11 5.17
N ALA A 27 11.81 -18.93 5.54
CA ALA A 27 12.95 -19.62 4.93
C ALA A 27 13.40 -20.86 5.72
N ASP A 28 12.80 -21.13 6.88
CA ASP A 28 13.13 -22.27 7.72
C ASP A 28 12.51 -23.55 7.15
N ALA A 29 13.35 -24.56 6.91
CA ALA A 29 12.94 -25.84 6.36
C ALA A 29 12.00 -26.62 7.29
N GLU A 30 12.10 -26.43 8.60
CA GLU A 30 11.20 -27.05 9.58
C GLU A 30 9.74 -26.62 9.36
N TYR A 31 9.54 -25.37 8.93
CA TYR A 31 8.22 -24.77 8.75
C TYR A 31 7.71 -24.83 7.30
N ALA A 32 8.45 -25.45 6.37
CA ALA A 32 8.10 -25.46 4.95
C ALA A 32 6.71 -26.05 4.67
N ALA A 33 6.35 -27.15 5.34
CA ALA A 33 5.04 -27.78 5.19
C ALA A 33 3.90 -26.92 5.74
N VAL A 34 4.13 -26.25 6.87
CA VAL A 34 3.16 -25.32 7.49
C VAL A 34 2.95 -24.11 6.58
N LYS A 35 4.04 -23.54 6.06
CA LYS A 35 4.00 -22.41 5.13
C LYS A 35 3.16 -22.73 3.90
N GLU A 36 3.40 -23.89 3.27
CA GLU A 36 2.67 -24.30 2.08
C GLU A 36 1.18 -24.54 2.36
N GLY A 37 0.85 -25.16 3.51
CA GLY A 37 -0.54 -25.36 3.91
C GLY A 37 -1.31 -24.05 4.13
N LEU A 38 -0.67 -23.08 4.80
CA LEU A 38 -1.24 -21.74 5.01
C LEU A 38 -1.38 -20.97 3.70
N ARG A 39 -0.36 -21.04 2.83
CA ARG A 39 -0.37 -20.44 1.49
C ARG A 39 -1.53 -20.99 0.67
N SER A 40 -1.68 -22.31 0.60
CA SER A 40 -2.78 -22.95 -0.12
C SER A 40 -4.15 -22.54 0.43
N THR A 41 -4.29 -22.45 1.76
CA THR A 41 -5.54 -22.02 2.40
C THR A 41 -5.87 -20.56 2.04
N MET A 42 -4.89 -19.65 2.20
CA MET A 42 -5.04 -18.24 1.86
C MET A 42 -5.44 -18.06 0.38
N GLU A 43 -4.74 -18.70 -0.54
CA GLU A 43 -5.05 -18.55 -1.96
C GLU A 43 -6.40 -19.17 -2.36
N MET A 44 -6.80 -20.27 -1.73
CA MET A 44 -8.12 -20.88 -1.95
C MET A 44 -9.23 -19.92 -1.55
N GLU A 45 -9.14 -19.33 -0.35
CA GLU A 45 -10.13 -18.37 0.15
C GLU A 45 -10.18 -17.10 -0.70
N LEU A 46 -9.02 -16.55 -1.09
CA LEU A 46 -8.97 -15.37 -1.96
C LEU A 46 -9.58 -15.63 -3.34
N ARG A 47 -9.35 -16.81 -3.92
CA ARG A 47 -10.01 -17.20 -5.18
C ARG A 47 -11.51 -17.40 -5.01
N ALA A 48 -11.96 -17.97 -3.89
CA ALA A 48 -13.38 -18.15 -3.58
C ALA A 48 -14.12 -16.81 -3.43
N GLN A 49 -13.43 -15.78 -2.92
CA GLN A 49 -13.92 -14.40 -2.82
C GLN A 49 -13.82 -13.60 -4.12
N ALA A 50 -13.30 -14.21 -5.18
CA ALA A 50 -13.00 -13.55 -6.45
C ALA A 50 -12.08 -12.33 -6.29
N ASP A 51 -11.06 -12.42 -5.43
CA ASP A 51 -10.07 -11.34 -5.25
C ASP A 51 -9.31 -11.09 -6.57
N PRO A 52 -9.39 -9.88 -7.18
CA PRO A 52 -8.76 -9.57 -8.47
C PRO A 52 -7.25 -9.85 -8.51
N ARG A 53 -6.56 -9.73 -7.36
CA ARG A 53 -5.10 -9.97 -7.28
C ARG A 53 -4.75 -11.43 -7.55
N MET A 54 -5.66 -12.37 -7.28
CA MET A 54 -5.46 -13.79 -7.56
C MET A 54 -5.55 -14.14 -9.05
N PHE A 55 -6.06 -13.23 -9.88
CA PHE A 55 -6.30 -13.42 -11.31
C PHE A 55 -5.45 -12.48 -12.19
N GLY A 56 -4.46 -11.81 -11.61
CA GLY A 56 -3.60 -10.86 -12.34
C GLY A 56 -4.26 -9.50 -12.59
N GLU A 57 -5.40 -9.23 -11.96
CA GLU A 57 -6.17 -7.99 -12.10
C GLU A 57 -5.91 -7.03 -10.92
N GLY A 58 -4.72 -7.10 -10.32
CA GLY A 58 -4.32 -6.27 -9.18
C GLY A 58 -4.26 -4.77 -9.49
N ASP A 59 -4.07 -4.39 -10.75
CA ASP A 59 -4.03 -2.99 -11.19
C ASP A 59 -5.37 -2.28 -10.99
N LEU A 60 -6.48 -3.02 -10.85
CA LEU A 60 -7.79 -2.46 -10.55
C LEU A 60 -7.76 -1.55 -9.31
N PHE A 61 -7.01 -1.94 -8.27
CA PHE A 61 -6.93 -1.15 -7.03
C PHE A 61 -6.24 0.21 -7.21
N HIS A 62 -5.39 0.35 -8.23
CA HIS A 62 -4.74 1.62 -8.56
C HIS A 62 -5.64 2.54 -9.41
N SER A 63 -6.70 1.99 -10.00
CA SER A 63 -7.64 2.75 -10.83
C SER A 63 -8.72 3.47 -10.02
N TYR A 64 -8.93 3.06 -8.76
CA TYR A 64 -9.96 3.67 -7.92
C TYR A 64 -9.62 5.12 -7.63
N PRO A 65 -10.50 6.05 -7.98
CA PRO A 65 -10.16 7.44 -7.86
C PRO A 65 -10.36 7.88 -6.40
N PHE A 66 -9.61 8.90 -5.96
CA PHE A 66 -9.78 9.44 -4.61
C PHE A 66 -11.23 9.85 -4.39
N THR A 67 -11.82 9.46 -3.27
CA THR A 67 -13.28 9.52 -3.02
C THR A 67 -13.83 10.95 -2.98
N TRP A 68 -12.99 11.94 -2.68
CA TRP A 68 -13.40 13.33 -2.68
C TRP A 68 -12.99 14.04 -3.98
N ASP A 69 -13.94 14.07 -4.92
CA ASP A 69 -13.76 14.66 -6.25
C ASP A 69 -13.20 16.09 -6.22
N ALA A 70 -13.70 16.94 -5.33
CA ALA A 70 -13.34 18.36 -5.30
C ALA A 70 -11.83 18.60 -5.10
N VAL A 71 -11.15 17.67 -4.43
CA VAL A 71 -9.73 17.77 -4.02
C VAL A 71 -8.86 16.65 -4.62
N ARG A 72 -9.44 15.78 -5.44
CA ARG A 72 -8.71 14.74 -6.18
C ARG A 72 -7.64 15.38 -7.06
N ASN A 73 -6.51 14.67 -7.23
CA ASN A 73 -5.36 15.14 -8.02
C ASN A 73 -4.82 16.49 -7.53
N TYR A 74 -4.80 16.69 -6.21
CA TYR A 74 -4.44 17.97 -5.57
C TYR A 74 -3.10 18.53 -6.09
N TYR A 75 -2.03 17.73 -6.10
CA TYR A 75 -0.71 18.19 -6.55
C TYR A 75 -0.76 18.71 -8.00
N GLU A 76 -1.32 17.92 -8.91
CA GLU A 76 -1.45 18.30 -10.31
C GLU A 76 -2.29 19.59 -10.47
N ARG A 77 -3.45 19.65 -9.84
CA ARG A 77 -4.38 20.79 -9.99
C ARG A 77 -3.87 22.06 -9.32
N ARG A 78 -3.34 21.96 -8.10
CA ARG A 78 -2.86 23.12 -7.33
C ARG A 78 -1.45 23.55 -7.74
N VAL A 79 -0.51 22.62 -7.83
CA VAL A 79 0.93 22.92 -8.01
C VAL A 79 1.30 23.06 -9.49
N VAL A 80 0.77 22.18 -10.35
CA VAL A 80 1.09 22.21 -11.79
C VAL A 80 0.14 23.14 -12.57
N GLN A 81 -1.17 23.10 -12.27
CA GLN A 81 -2.19 23.84 -13.03
C GLN A 81 -2.61 25.18 -12.37
N GLY A 82 -2.17 25.45 -11.13
CA GLY A 82 -2.42 26.72 -10.45
C GLY A 82 -3.86 26.93 -9.95
N GLU A 83 -4.67 25.88 -9.82
CA GLU A 83 -6.04 26.00 -9.31
C GLU A 83 -6.07 26.52 -7.86
N ASP A 84 -7.06 27.36 -7.52
CA ASP A 84 -7.25 27.81 -6.14
C ASP A 84 -8.00 26.79 -5.28
N LEU A 85 -7.25 25.80 -4.81
CA LEU A 85 -7.75 24.64 -4.09
C LEU A 85 -7.11 24.57 -2.70
N VAL A 86 -7.92 24.72 -1.65
CA VAL A 86 -7.50 24.59 -0.25
C VAL A 86 -8.37 23.53 0.45
N PRO A 87 -7.89 22.29 0.59
CA PRO A 87 -8.59 21.25 1.34
C PRO A 87 -8.79 21.62 2.81
N ILE A 88 -9.87 21.14 3.42
CA ILE A 88 -10.22 21.44 4.83
C ILE A 88 -9.20 20.91 5.85
N TRP A 89 -8.31 20.01 5.45
CA TRP A 89 -7.33 19.35 6.31
C TRP A 89 -5.94 20.01 6.27
N ILE A 90 -5.78 21.08 5.50
CA ILE A 90 -4.56 21.91 5.48
C ILE A 90 -4.92 23.38 5.71
N HIS A 91 -4.03 24.14 6.32
CA HIS A 91 -4.17 25.59 6.32
C HIS A 91 -3.63 26.16 5.00
N ALA A 92 -4.19 27.27 4.54
CA ALA A 92 -3.67 27.96 3.36
C ALA A 92 -2.20 28.38 3.50
N SER A 93 -1.73 28.60 4.74
CA SER A 93 -0.34 28.90 5.06
C SER A 93 0.62 27.72 4.87
N ASP A 94 0.11 26.49 4.88
CA ASP A 94 0.92 25.27 4.73
C ASP A 94 1.19 24.93 3.26
N ILE A 95 0.61 25.71 2.34
CA ILE A 95 0.78 25.51 0.90
C ILE A 95 2.11 26.15 0.49
N GLU A 96 3.10 25.30 0.27
CA GLU A 96 4.38 25.64 -0.35
C GLU A 96 4.15 26.22 -1.75
N THR A 97 4.59 27.46 -1.97
CA THR A 97 4.42 28.19 -3.24
C THR A 97 5.66 28.15 -4.12
N ASP A 98 6.80 27.74 -3.57
CA ASP A 98 8.08 27.57 -4.28
C ASP A 98 8.08 26.40 -5.26
N LEU A 99 7.18 25.42 -5.07
CA LEU A 99 6.96 24.32 -6.00
C LEU A 99 5.98 24.64 -7.13
N MET A 100 5.22 25.74 -7.02
CA MET A 100 4.32 26.16 -8.09
C MET A 100 5.17 26.60 -9.27
N GLN A 101 4.87 26.08 -10.47
CA GLN A 101 5.54 26.56 -11.66
C GLN A 101 5.22 28.05 -11.82
N THR A 102 6.17 28.92 -11.51
CA THR A 102 6.11 30.32 -11.91
C THR A 102 6.23 30.32 -13.43
N GLU A 103 5.19 30.78 -14.12
CA GLU A 103 5.24 31.10 -15.55
C GLU A 103 6.56 31.82 -15.90
N PRO A 104 7.14 31.60 -17.09
CA PRO A 104 8.26 32.41 -17.57
C PRO A 104 7.93 33.91 -17.67
#